data_AF-A0A7W4CUJ6-F1
#
_entry.id   AF-A0A7W4CUJ6-F1
#
_cell.length_a   1.000
_cell.length_b   1.000
_cell.length_c   1.000
_cell.angle_alpha   90.00
_cell.angle_beta   90.00
_cell.angle_gamma   90.00
#
_symmetry.space_group_name_H-M   'P 1'
#
loop_
_entity.id
_entity.type
_entity.pdbx_description
1 polymer ?
#
loop_
_entity_poly.entity_id
_entity_poly.type
_entity_poly.pdbx_seq_one_letter_code
_entity_poly.pdbx_strand_id
1 'polypeptide(L)'
;MSVRSALNIESLFQASDETWPEWTRPEGVLAHFTCAQDVASWRATVPWQEDREVFLALGRLMLEPESRAQATAALVFLVLPACESVVSARSTRTRDFRHVEQVAAGYVWSEVVQYPWDAPLRGWIPQGVARRVGRALDREFGWGRASERVWRERAVVAPDVLDFVVDRHAGQVPLQSSQLYWWALTEARLPREDLDLLVALAVTAAEHGITARSSAGITARSACLQLARPGESADVVQSRAIRALKQLRQAARPAA
;
A
#
# COMPACT_ATOMS: atom_id res chain seq x y z
N MET A 1 8.74 15.79 1.06
CA MET A 1 7.78 15.66 -0.06
C MET A 1 6.66 14.89 0.58
N SER A 2 5.53 15.51 0.92
CA SER A 2 4.58 14.90 1.87
C SER A 2 4.07 13.52 1.43
N VAL A 3 3.63 12.70 2.40
CA VAL A 3 2.98 11.39 2.11
C VAL A 3 1.85 11.56 1.09
N ARG A 4 1.07 12.64 1.20
CA ARG A 4 0.08 13.04 0.17
C ARG A 4 0.66 13.12 -1.24
N SER A 5 1.78 13.83 -1.42
CA SER A 5 2.45 13.96 -2.71
C SER A 5 2.98 12.61 -3.22
N ALA A 6 3.44 11.73 -2.34
CA ALA A 6 3.90 10.39 -2.72
C ALA A 6 2.75 9.41 -3.04
N LEU A 7 1.57 9.59 -2.45
CA LEU A 7 0.37 8.82 -2.76
C LEU A 7 -0.15 9.10 -4.18
N ASN A 8 0.06 10.32 -4.67
CA ASN A 8 -0.43 10.80 -5.97
C ASN A 8 -1.92 10.44 -6.17
N ILE A 9 -2.70 10.71 -5.13
CA ILE A 9 -4.12 10.35 -5.04
C ILE A 9 -5.03 11.39 -5.69
N GLU A 10 -4.55 12.59 -5.99
CA GLU A 10 -5.34 13.73 -6.47
C GLU A 10 -6.31 13.37 -7.60
N SER A 11 -5.86 12.65 -8.64
CA SER A 11 -6.70 12.31 -9.79
C SER A 11 -7.79 11.28 -9.45
N LEU A 12 -7.49 10.29 -8.62
CA LEU A 12 -8.46 9.28 -8.15
C LEU A 12 -9.45 9.88 -7.16
N PHE A 13 -8.97 10.80 -6.31
CA PHE A 13 -9.78 11.54 -5.36
C PHE A 13 -10.74 12.49 -6.07
N GLN A 14 -10.25 13.26 -7.04
CA GLN A 14 -11.08 14.18 -7.83
C GLN A 14 -12.20 13.42 -8.55
N ALA A 15 -11.89 12.29 -9.19
CA ALA A 15 -12.92 11.47 -9.84
C ALA A 15 -13.96 10.90 -8.85
N SER A 16 -13.53 10.58 -7.62
CA SER A 16 -14.41 10.13 -6.53
C SER A 16 -15.35 11.23 -6.06
N ASP A 17 -14.83 12.46 -5.89
CA ASP A 17 -15.61 13.62 -5.46
C ASP A 17 -16.60 14.09 -6.54
N GLU A 18 -16.20 14.10 -7.81
CA GLU A 18 -17.07 14.51 -8.92
C GLU A 18 -18.33 13.64 -9.06
N THR A 19 -18.22 12.36 -8.70
CA THR A 19 -19.31 11.38 -8.80
C THR A 19 -19.89 10.98 -7.44
N TRP A 20 -19.56 11.72 -6.37
CA TRP A 20 -19.92 11.39 -4.98
C TRP A 20 -21.40 10.98 -4.81
N PRO A 21 -22.40 11.76 -5.26
CA PRO A 21 -23.80 11.42 -5.03
C PRO A 21 -24.26 10.12 -5.71
N GLU A 22 -23.55 9.67 -6.74
CA GLU A 22 -23.91 8.49 -7.53
C GLU A 22 -23.48 7.21 -6.81
N TRP A 23 -22.22 7.13 -6.40
CA TRP A 23 -21.66 5.92 -5.80
C TRP A 23 -21.92 5.81 -4.29
N THR A 24 -22.21 6.92 -3.59
CA THR A 24 -22.57 6.87 -2.16
C THR A 24 -24.07 6.67 -1.91
N ARG A 25 -24.90 6.69 -2.96
CA ARG A 25 -26.36 6.55 -2.87
C ARG A 25 -26.86 5.36 -2.01
N PRO A 26 -26.22 4.19 -2.00
CA PRO A 26 -26.65 3.07 -1.17
C PRO A 26 -26.58 3.34 0.34
N GLU A 27 -25.76 4.30 0.77
CA GLU A 27 -25.46 4.58 2.17
C GLU A 27 -26.11 5.90 2.63
N GLY A 28 -27.25 5.80 3.31
CA GLY A 28 -28.04 6.98 3.74
C GLY A 28 -27.25 7.97 4.61
N VAL A 29 -26.30 7.51 5.42
CA VAL A 29 -25.44 8.39 6.25
C VAL A 29 -24.54 9.29 5.41
N LEU A 30 -24.23 8.91 4.17
CA LEU A 30 -23.37 9.68 3.26
C LEU A 30 -24.16 10.71 2.43
N ALA A 31 -25.49 10.61 2.39
CA ALA A 31 -26.35 11.50 1.61
C ALA A 31 -26.33 12.97 2.09
N HIS A 32 -25.82 13.22 3.30
CA HIS A 32 -25.67 14.56 3.87
C HIS A 32 -24.45 15.33 3.34
N PHE A 33 -23.58 14.65 2.59
CA PHE A 33 -22.33 15.21 2.07
C PHE A 33 -22.37 15.28 0.54
N THR A 34 -21.70 16.29 -0.02
CA THR A 34 -21.58 16.42 -1.48
C THR A 34 -20.24 15.94 -2.01
N CYS A 35 -19.23 15.81 -1.12
CA CYS A 35 -17.90 15.28 -1.44
C CYS A 35 -17.17 14.81 -0.17
N ALA A 36 -16.01 14.15 -0.33
CA ALA A 36 -15.18 13.73 0.80
C ALA A 36 -14.55 14.91 1.56
N GLN A 37 -14.37 16.06 0.91
CA GLN A 37 -13.89 17.27 1.55
C GLN A 37 -14.90 17.84 2.57
N ASP A 38 -16.21 17.71 2.29
CA ASP A 38 -17.27 18.06 3.23
C ASP A 38 -17.21 17.16 4.46
N VAL A 39 -17.05 15.86 4.24
CA VAL A 39 -16.86 14.88 5.32
C VAL A 39 -15.65 15.26 6.17
N ALA A 40 -14.50 15.56 5.56
CA ALA A 40 -13.30 15.97 6.28
C ALA A 40 -13.52 17.22 7.17
N SER A 41 -14.29 18.19 6.67
CA SER A 41 -14.61 19.42 7.39
C SER A 41 -15.59 19.16 8.55
N TRP A 42 -16.64 18.39 8.30
CA TRP A 42 -17.63 17.98 9.29
C TRP A 42 -17.01 17.21 10.46
N ARG A 43 -16.08 16.29 10.17
CA ARG A 43 -15.37 15.46 11.16
C ARG A 43 -14.65 16.24 12.25
N ALA A 44 -14.24 17.48 11.99
CA ALA A 44 -13.60 18.33 12.99
C ALA A 44 -14.56 18.78 14.10
N THR A 45 -15.86 18.64 13.89
CA THR A 45 -16.92 19.25 14.74
C THR A 45 -17.86 18.24 15.38
N VAL A 46 -17.69 16.94 15.11
CA VAL A 46 -18.63 15.89 15.53
C VAL A 46 -18.05 14.87 16.51
N PRO A 47 -18.90 14.18 17.27
CA PRO A 47 -18.49 13.04 18.09
C PRO A 47 -17.89 11.91 17.24
N TRP A 48 -16.93 11.19 17.82
CA TRP A 48 -16.21 10.11 17.12
C TRP A 48 -17.10 8.92 16.73
N GLN A 49 -18.27 8.76 17.35
CA GLN A 49 -19.24 7.71 17.01
C GLN A 49 -19.90 7.97 15.65
N GLU A 50 -20.31 9.21 15.39
CA GLU A 50 -20.91 9.61 14.11
C GLU A 50 -19.86 9.53 12.98
N ASP A 51 -18.63 10.00 13.26
CA ASP A 51 -17.49 9.84 12.34
C ASP A 51 -17.25 8.36 12.00
N ARG A 52 -17.34 7.48 13.02
CA ARG A 52 -17.19 6.04 12.82
C ARG A 52 -18.25 5.46 11.89
N GLU A 53 -19.51 5.89 11.97
CA GLU A 53 -20.56 5.40 11.08
C GLU A 53 -20.30 5.77 9.61
N VAL A 54 -19.82 6.99 9.35
CA VAL A 54 -19.40 7.43 8.02
C VAL A 54 -18.26 6.57 7.47
N PHE A 55 -17.23 6.28 8.28
CA PHE A 55 -16.16 5.38 7.87
C PHE A 55 -16.63 3.96 7.59
N LEU A 56 -17.60 3.45 8.35
CA LEU A 56 -18.15 2.12 8.12
C LEU A 56 -19.01 2.05 6.87
N ALA A 57 -19.76 3.10 6.55
CA ALA A 57 -20.48 3.21 5.29
C ALA A 57 -19.53 3.21 4.09
N LEU A 58 -18.49 4.04 4.13
CA LEU A 58 -17.44 4.02 3.11
C LEU A 58 -16.73 2.66 3.03
N GLY A 59 -16.51 2.01 4.16
CA GLY A 59 -15.96 0.65 4.23
C GLY A 59 -16.83 -0.40 3.57
N ARG A 60 -18.17 -0.29 3.68
CA ARG A 60 -19.12 -1.17 2.98
C ARG A 60 -19.09 -0.93 1.47
N LEU A 61 -19.09 0.33 1.04
CA LEU A 61 -18.96 0.70 -0.38
C LEU A 61 -17.61 0.26 -0.99
N MET A 62 -16.57 0.11 -0.18
CA MET A 62 -15.29 -0.46 -0.61
C MET A 62 -15.41 -1.95 -1.00
N LEU A 63 -16.33 -2.68 -0.38
CA LEU A 63 -16.57 -4.10 -0.66
C LEU A 63 -17.37 -4.29 -1.96
N GLU A 64 -18.20 -3.31 -2.31
CA GLU A 64 -18.98 -3.30 -3.55
C GLU A 64 -18.08 -3.03 -4.78
N PRO A 65 -18.15 -3.87 -5.84
CA PRO A 65 -17.29 -3.70 -7.02
C PRO A 65 -17.42 -2.35 -7.72
N GLU A 66 -18.65 -1.81 -7.79
CA GLU A 66 -18.96 -0.60 -8.56
C GLU A 66 -18.41 0.68 -7.92
N SER A 67 -18.36 0.72 -6.59
CA SER A 67 -17.89 1.87 -5.80
C SER A 67 -16.50 1.68 -5.17
N ARG A 68 -15.88 0.50 -5.33
CA ARG A 68 -14.62 0.15 -4.65
C ARG A 68 -13.53 1.20 -4.82
N ALA A 69 -13.32 1.66 -6.05
CA ALA A 69 -12.23 2.60 -6.34
C ALA A 69 -12.45 3.96 -5.70
N GLN A 70 -13.65 4.51 -5.88
CA GLN A 70 -14.07 5.80 -5.35
C GLN A 70 -14.08 5.78 -3.82
N ALA A 71 -14.67 4.75 -3.22
CA ALA A 71 -14.71 4.54 -1.78
C ALA A 71 -13.30 4.41 -1.19
N THR A 72 -12.39 3.66 -1.85
CA THR A 72 -11.03 3.55 -1.32
C THR A 72 -10.25 4.85 -1.43
N ALA A 73 -10.38 5.59 -2.54
CA ALA A 73 -9.77 6.91 -2.67
C ALA A 73 -10.27 7.88 -1.57
N ALA A 74 -11.58 7.92 -1.33
CA ALA A 74 -12.18 8.73 -0.27
C ALA A 74 -11.66 8.30 1.12
N LEU A 75 -11.62 6.99 1.40
CA LEU A 75 -11.10 6.46 2.65
C LEU A 75 -9.63 6.81 2.87
N VAL A 76 -8.77 6.63 1.86
CA VAL A 76 -7.34 7.00 1.94
C VAL A 76 -7.18 8.48 2.23
N PHE A 77 -7.92 9.34 1.52
CA PHE A 77 -7.92 10.78 1.77
C PHE A 77 -8.32 11.12 3.22
N LEU A 78 -9.41 10.52 3.72
CA LEU A 78 -9.94 10.82 5.05
C LEU A 78 -9.06 10.32 6.20
N VAL A 79 -8.32 9.22 6.03
CA VAL A 79 -7.38 8.72 7.06
C VAL A 79 -5.99 9.34 6.97
N LEU A 80 -5.63 9.94 5.83
CA LEU A 80 -4.31 10.46 5.56
C LEU A 80 -3.75 11.39 6.65
N PRO A 81 -4.51 12.36 7.22
CA PRO A 81 -3.97 13.22 8.27
C PRO A 81 -3.47 12.47 9.51
N ALA A 82 -4.16 11.38 9.90
CA ALA A 82 -3.73 10.54 11.02
C ALA A 82 -2.44 9.77 10.68
N CYS A 83 -2.33 9.27 9.45
CA CYS A 83 -1.13 8.60 8.96
C CYS A 83 0.06 9.56 8.84
N GLU A 84 -0.16 10.79 8.37
CA GLU A 84 0.88 11.83 8.27
C GLU A 84 1.44 12.21 9.64
N SER A 85 0.60 12.29 10.68
CA SER A 85 1.06 12.50 12.06
C SER A 85 2.00 11.38 12.53
N VAL A 86 1.63 10.13 12.26
CA VAL A 86 2.42 8.92 12.59
C VAL A 86 3.75 8.88 11.84
N VAL A 87 3.76 9.30 10.57
CA VAL A 87 4.96 9.38 9.73
C VAL A 87 5.87 10.51 10.19
N SER A 88 5.32 11.71 10.40
CA SER A 88 6.08 12.88 10.86
C SER A 88 6.81 12.61 12.18
N ALA A 89 6.15 11.93 13.13
CA ALA A 89 6.75 11.52 14.41
C ALA A 89 7.92 10.52 14.27
N ARG A 90 7.93 9.72 13.19
CA ARG A 90 9.01 8.76 12.90
C ARG A 90 10.13 9.37 12.07
N SER A 91 9.78 10.27 11.16
CA SER A 91 10.70 10.96 10.27
C SER A 91 11.60 11.97 10.98
N THR A 92 11.21 12.44 12.17
CA THR A 92 11.92 13.49 12.92
C THR A 92 13.37 13.14 13.28
N ARG A 93 13.73 11.85 13.30
CA ARG A 93 15.07 11.35 13.63
C ARG A 93 15.75 10.59 12.50
N THR A 94 15.15 10.59 11.31
CA THR A 94 15.62 9.78 10.18
C THR A 94 16.24 10.68 9.13
N ARG A 95 17.48 10.41 8.72
CA ARG A 95 18.19 11.20 7.70
C ARG A 95 17.50 11.11 6.34
N ASP A 96 16.91 9.97 6.01
CA ASP A 96 16.16 9.74 4.77
C ASP A 96 14.64 9.79 4.98
N PHE A 97 14.13 10.93 5.46
CA PHE A 97 12.71 11.11 5.69
C PHE A 97 11.86 11.00 4.41
N ARG A 98 12.44 11.26 3.23
CA ARG A 98 11.73 11.20 1.95
C ARG A 98 11.41 9.75 1.57
N HIS A 99 12.35 8.83 1.78
CA HIS A 99 12.09 7.42 1.59
C HIS A 99 11.01 6.90 2.54
N VAL A 100 11.01 7.36 3.80
CA VAL A 100 9.93 7.06 4.77
C VAL A 100 8.57 7.54 4.26
N GLU A 101 8.48 8.77 3.73
CA GLU A 101 7.24 9.31 3.15
C GLU A 101 6.70 8.47 1.98
N GLN A 102 7.59 8.01 1.08
CA GLN A 102 7.25 7.15 -0.05
C GLN A 102 6.76 5.77 0.37
N VAL A 103 7.49 5.14 1.29
CA VAL A 103 7.14 3.83 1.84
C VAL A 103 5.81 3.91 2.59
N ALA A 104 5.61 4.96 3.38
CA ALA A 104 4.35 5.20 4.08
C ALA A 104 3.16 5.33 3.12
N ALA A 105 3.32 5.99 1.97
CA ALA A 105 2.27 6.08 0.97
C ALA A 105 1.79 4.69 0.51
N GLY A 106 2.71 3.75 0.25
CA GLY A 106 2.35 2.36 -0.07
C GLY A 106 1.64 1.64 1.08
N TYR A 107 2.09 1.89 2.32
CA TYR A 107 1.45 1.34 3.52
C TYR A 107 0.04 1.89 3.75
N VAL A 108 -0.24 3.17 3.45
CA VAL A 108 -1.59 3.73 3.65
C VAL A 108 -2.62 3.03 2.75
N TRP A 109 -2.34 2.87 1.45
CA TRP A 109 -3.24 2.17 0.53
C TRP A 109 -3.56 0.75 0.98
N SER A 110 -2.50 -0.01 1.26
CA SER A 110 -2.61 -1.41 1.63
C SER A 110 -3.34 -1.61 2.96
N GLU A 111 -3.09 -0.75 3.95
CA GLU A 111 -3.76 -0.85 5.26
C GLU A 111 -5.23 -0.40 5.20
N VAL A 112 -5.62 0.50 4.31
CA VAL A 112 -7.03 0.84 4.06
C VAL A 112 -7.77 -0.33 3.41
N VAL A 113 -7.19 -0.91 2.34
CA VAL A 113 -7.80 -2.04 1.62
C VAL A 113 -7.94 -3.28 2.52
N GLN A 114 -6.97 -3.54 3.39
CA GLN A 114 -6.96 -4.68 4.31
C GLN A 114 -7.52 -4.36 5.71
N TYR A 115 -8.11 -3.19 5.89
CA TYR A 115 -8.79 -2.89 7.13
C TYR A 115 -10.05 -3.77 7.24
N PRO A 116 -10.32 -4.41 8.41
CA PRO A 116 -11.50 -5.24 8.57
C PRO A 116 -12.75 -4.35 8.70
N TRP A 117 -13.30 -3.87 7.58
CA TRP A 117 -14.45 -2.96 7.57
C TRP A 117 -15.74 -3.61 8.06
N ASP A 118 -15.84 -4.94 7.97
CA ASP A 118 -16.89 -5.79 8.50
C ASP A 118 -16.78 -6.02 10.02
N ALA A 119 -15.55 -6.05 10.53
CA ALA A 119 -15.24 -6.22 11.95
C ALA A 119 -14.18 -5.18 12.41
N PRO A 120 -14.52 -3.88 12.40
CA PRO A 120 -13.59 -2.79 12.66
C PRO A 120 -12.97 -2.88 14.05
N LEU A 121 -11.68 -2.54 14.13
CA LEU A 121 -10.96 -2.51 15.41
C LEU A 121 -11.65 -1.56 16.41
N ARG A 122 -11.51 -1.86 17.70
CA ARG A 122 -12.04 -1.01 18.77
C ARG A 122 -11.37 0.38 18.73
N GLY A 123 -12.19 1.42 18.88
CA GLY A 123 -11.75 2.81 18.92
C GLY A 123 -11.93 3.57 17.60
N TRP A 124 -11.21 4.67 17.45
CA TRP A 124 -11.34 5.57 16.31
C TRP A 124 -10.63 5.02 15.06
N ILE A 125 -11.37 4.85 13.96
CA ILE A 125 -10.92 4.12 12.76
C ILE A 125 -9.64 4.73 12.13
N PRO A 126 -9.54 6.05 11.89
CA PRO A 126 -8.32 6.67 11.37
C PRO A 126 -7.08 6.34 12.20
N GLN A 127 -7.21 6.35 13.53
CA GLN A 127 -6.12 5.97 14.42
C GLN A 127 -5.81 4.48 14.36
N GLY A 128 -6.81 3.63 14.16
CA GLY A 128 -6.64 2.21 13.90
C GLY A 128 -5.78 1.96 12.65
N VAL A 129 -6.10 2.63 11.54
CA VAL A 129 -5.33 2.56 10.28
C VAL A 129 -3.93 3.13 10.47
N ALA A 130 -3.80 4.33 11.06
CA ALA A 130 -2.52 4.98 11.29
C ALA A 130 -1.58 4.16 12.19
N ARG A 131 -2.12 3.46 13.20
CA ARG A 131 -1.35 2.52 14.02
C ARG A 131 -0.82 1.34 13.21
N ARG A 132 -1.62 0.79 12.29
CA ARG A 132 -1.19 -0.30 11.41
C ARG A 132 -0.08 0.16 10.45
N VAL A 133 -0.25 1.33 9.84
CA VAL A 133 0.79 2.00 9.03
C VAL A 133 2.07 2.18 9.84
N GLY A 134 1.96 2.72 11.05
CA GLY A 134 3.09 2.92 11.95
C GLY A 134 3.84 1.63 12.29
N ARG A 135 3.12 0.56 12.66
CA ARG A 135 3.73 -0.76 12.90
C ARG A 135 4.41 -1.33 11.66
N ALA A 136 3.87 -1.04 10.48
CA ALA A 136 4.42 -1.52 9.24
C ALA A 136 5.72 -0.77 8.87
N LEU A 137 5.76 0.54 9.10
CA LEU A 137 6.99 1.34 9.03
C LEU A 137 8.02 0.87 10.07
N ASP A 138 7.61 0.59 11.30
CA ASP A 138 8.51 0.09 12.35
C ASP A 138 9.17 -1.24 11.96
N ARG A 139 8.44 -2.11 11.24
CA ARG A 139 9.00 -3.35 10.67
C ARG A 139 9.95 -3.06 9.52
N GLU A 140 9.56 -2.18 8.60
CA GLU A 140 10.35 -1.86 7.41
C GLU A 140 11.70 -1.24 7.78
N PHE A 141 11.68 -0.25 8.67
CA PHE A 141 12.86 0.53 9.05
C PHE A 141 13.57 0.02 10.31
N GLY A 142 13.12 -1.11 10.87
CA GLY A 142 13.78 -1.70 12.04
C GLY A 142 13.56 -0.91 13.34
N TRP A 143 12.57 -0.01 13.40
CA TRP A 143 12.34 0.84 14.57
C TRP A 143 11.67 0.03 15.69
N GLY A 144 12.37 -0.17 16.80
CA GLY A 144 11.86 -0.86 18.00
C GLY A 144 12.55 -2.19 18.34
N ARG A 145 12.39 -2.67 19.59
CA ARG A 145 13.10 -3.86 20.11
C ARG A 145 12.71 -5.19 19.44
N ALA A 146 11.49 -5.31 18.92
CA ALA A 146 11.03 -6.52 18.22
C ALA A 146 11.50 -6.56 16.75
N SER A 147 11.68 -5.39 16.16
CA SER A 147 12.10 -5.15 14.77
C SER A 147 13.62 -5.22 14.61
N GLU A 148 14.40 -4.86 15.63
CA GLU A 148 15.85 -5.11 15.69
C GLU A 148 16.21 -6.59 15.43
N ARG A 149 15.37 -7.54 15.83
CA ARG A 149 15.61 -8.96 15.58
C ARG A 149 15.44 -9.32 14.11
N VAL A 150 14.36 -8.84 13.48
CA VAL A 150 14.09 -9.07 12.04
C VAL A 150 15.12 -8.34 11.16
N TRP A 151 15.58 -7.16 11.58
CA TRP A 151 16.60 -6.39 10.87
C TRP A 151 18.01 -6.96 11.06
N ARG A 152 18.37 -7.46 12.25
CA ARG A 152 19.65 -8.19 12.47
C ARG A 152 19.73 -9.51 11.72
N GLU A 153 18.58 -10.11 11.40
CA GLU A 153 18.48 -11.36 10.63
C GLU A 153 18.53 -11.12 9.10
N ARG A 154 18.44 -9.87 8.62
CA ARG A 154 18.70 -9.50 7.22
C ARG A 154 20.18 -9.17 7.06
N ALA A 155 20.90 -9.98 6.27
CA ALA A 155 22.34 -9.84 6.07
C ALA A 155 22.70 -8.44 5.53
N VAL A 156 23.65 -7.76 6.19
CA VAL A 156 24.16 -6.45 5.79
C VAL A 156 25.09 -6.62 4.58
N VAL A 157 24.79 -5.95 3.48
CA VAL A 157 25.67 -5.87 2.30
C VAL A 157 26.74 -4.80 2.55
N ALA A 158 27.98 -5.10 2.17
CA ALA A 158 29.12 -4.22 2.35
C ALA A 158 29.01 -2.96 1.45
N PRO A 159 29.54 -1.80 1.90
CA PRO A 159 29.40 -0.50 1.20
C PRO A 159 30.02 -0.46 -0.20
N ASP A 160 30.93 -1.38 -0.50
CA ASP A 160 31.79 -1.36 -1.69
C ASP A 160 31.04 -1.67 -3.01
N VAL A 161 29.73 -1.95 -2.94
CA VAL A 161 28.87 -2.33 -4.08
C VAL A 161 28.06 -1.13 -4.63
N LEU A 162 28.11 0.04 -3.99
CA LEU A 162 27.26 1.20 -4.31
C LEU A 162 27.72 2.04 -5.53
N ASP A 163 28.92 1.83 -6.06
CA ASP A 163 29.53 2.76 -7.04
C ASP A 163 29.30 2.44 -8.53
N PHE A 164 28.45 1.45 -8.87
CA PHE A 164 28.19 1.10 -10.29
C PHE A 164 26.70 1.08 -10.63
N VAL A 165 26.07 2.26 -10.68
CA VAL A 165 24.72 2.42 -11.25
C VAL A 165 24.78 3.41 -12.42
N VAL A 166 24.75 2.87 -13.64
CA VAL A 166 24.48 3.66 -14.86
C VAL A 166 22.98 3.55 -15.15
N ASP A 167 22.31 4.69 -15.10
CA ASP A 167 20.90 4.82 -15.46
C ASP A 167 20.72 4.74 -16.98
N ARG A 168 19.96 3.77 -17.47
CA ARG A 168 19.64 3.61 -18.90
C ARG A 168 18.18 3.20 -19.10
N HIS A 169 17.24 4.12 -18.88
CA HIS A 169 15.89 3.95 -19.45
C HIS A 169 15.34 5.27 -20.00
N ALA A 170 15.60 5.50 -21.29
CA ALA A 170 14.83 6.42 -22.12
C ALA A 170 13.76 5.62 -22.88
N GLY A 171 12.49 6.03 -22.80
CA GLY A 171 11.51 5.71 -23.83
C GLY A 171 10.30 4.84 -23.46
N GLN A 172 10.02 4.55 -22.19
CA GLN A 172 8.72 4.00 -21.78
C GLN A 172 8.09 4.93 -20.76
N VAL A 173 6.90 5.45 -21.06
CA VAL A 173 6.12 6.24 -20.11
C VAL A 173 5.84 5.31 -18.91
N PRO A 174 6.37 5.61 -17.70
CA PRO A 174 6.13 4.78 -16.54
C PRO A 174 4.62 4.81 -16.24
N LEU A 175 3.99 3.64 -16.17
CA LEU A 175 2.71 3.53 -15.46
C LEU A 175 2.98 4.01 -14.04
N GLN A 176 2.22 5.00 -13.56
CA GLN A 176 2.40 5.53 -12.21
C GLN A 176 2.23 4.37 -11.22
N SER A 177 3.23 4.17 -10.37
CA SER A 177 3.33 3.03 -9.45
C SER A 177 2.06 2.86 -8.60
N SER A 178 1.39 3.96 -8.23
CA SER A 178 0.12 3.94 -7.49
C SER A 178 -1.01 3.23 -8.24
N GLN A 179 -1.10 3.38 -9.57
CA GLN A 179 -2.15 2.74 -10.38
C GLN A 179 -1.92 1.22 -10.50
N LEU A 180 -0.65 0.79 -10.60
CA LEU A 180 -0.28 -0.63 -10.62
C LEU A 180 -0.52 -1.29 -9.26
N TYR A 181 -0.14 -0.62 -8.17
CA TYR A 181 -0.40 -1.11 -6.81
C TYR A 181 -1.89 -1.18 -6.50
N TRP A 182 -2.64 -0.13 -6.88
CA TRP A 182 -4.09 -0.10 -6.77
C TRP A 182 -4.72 -1.29 -7.50
N TRP A 183 -4.47 -1.43 -8.79
CA TRP A 183 -5.00 -2.52 -9.62
C TRP A 183 -4.62 -3.91 -9.07
N ALA A 184 -3.39 -4.10 -8.61
CA ALA A 184 -2.95 -5.39 -8.07
C ALA A 184 -3.71 -5.78 -6.78
N LEU A 185 -3.98 -4.80 -5.91
CA LEU A 185 -4.68 -5.04 -4.65
C LEU A 185 -6.19 -5.20 -4.84
N THR A 186 -6.80 -4.45 -5.76
CA THR A 186 -8.27 -4.35 -5.85
C THR A 186 -8.88 -5.16 -6.97
N GLU A 187 -8.26 -5.16 -8.14
CA GLU A 187 -8.73 -5.92 -9.30
C GLU A 187 -8.13 -7.33 -9.30
N ALA A 188 -6.81 -7.44 -9.13
CA ALA A 188 -6.15 -8.74 -9.07
C ALA A 188 -6.30 -9.44 -7.72
N ARG A 189 -6.79 -8.75 -6.68
CA ARG A 189 -6.98 -9.25 -5.31
C ARG A 189 -5.73 -9.91 -4.72
N LEU A 190 -4.55 -9.47 -5.13
CA LEU A 190 -3.31 -10.05 -4.68
C LEU A 190 -3.07 -9.66 -3.22
N PRO A 191 -2.78 -10.61 -2.31
CA PRO A 191 -2.40 -10.27 -0.95
C PRO A 191 -1.18 -9.36 -0.96
N ARG A 192 -1.17 -8.35 -0.09
CA ARG A 192 -0.03 -7.43 0.02
C ARG A 192 1.28 -8.15 0.26
N GLU A 193 1.31 -9.16 1.12
CA GLU A 193 2.53 -9.91 1.37
C GLU A 193 3.10 -10.57 0.11
N ASP A 194 2.22 -10.95 -0.83
CA ASP A 194 2.61 -11.54 -2.10
C ASP A 194 3.08 -10.44 -3.07
N LEU A 195 2.47 -9.25 -3.03
CA LEU A 195 2.93 -8.08 -3.79
C LEU A 195 4.31 -7.59 -3.31
N ASP A 196 4.48 -7.46 -1.99
CA ASP A 196 5.74 -7.09 -1.33
C ASP A 196 6.83 -8.14 -1.66
N LEU A 197 6.47 -9.43 -1.65
CA LEU A 197 7.37 -10.51 -2.08
C LEU A 197 7.80 -10.36 -3.55
N LEU A 198 6.86 -10.08 -4.46
CA LEU A 198 7.19 -9.90 -5.89
C LEU A 198 8.09 -8.69 -6.13
N VAL A 199 7.86 -7.59 -5.41
CA VAL A 199 8.70 -6.39 -5.48
C VAL A 199 10.10 -6.68 -4.92
N ALA A 200 10.19 -7.32 -3.75
CA ALA A 200 11.46 -7.73 -3.17
C ALA A 200 12.24 -8.65 -4.12
N LEU A 201 11.58 -9.66 -4.70
CA LEU A 201 12.19 -10.56 -5.68
C LEU A 201 12.64 -9.82 -6.94
N ALA A 202 11.88 -8.84 -7.42
CA ALA A 202 12.23 -8.04 -8.59
C ALA A 202 13.46 -7.14 -8.33
N VAL A 203 13.53 -6.52 -7.15
CA VAL A 203 14.68 -5.73 -6.70
C VAL A 203 15.91 -6.63 -6.56
N THR A 204 15.80 -7.75 -5.84
CA THR A 204 16.89 -8.71 -5.68
C THR A 204 17.37 -9.28 -7.02
N ALA A 205 16.45 -9.60 -7.95
CA ALA A 205 16.83 -10.06 -9.29
C ALA A 205 17.59 -8.98 -10.08
N ALA A 206 17.17 -7.72 -9.98
CA ALA A 206 17.84 -6.59 -10.60
C ALA A 206 19.24 -6.34 -10.02
N GLU A 207 19.39 -6.42 -8.69
CA GLU A 207 20.67 -6.31 -7.97
C GLU A 207 21.69 -7.37 -8.40
N HIS A 208 21.22 -8.54 -8.85
CA HIS A 208 22.06 -9.64 -9.32
C HIS A 208 22.28 -9.63 -10.85
N GLY A 209 21.89 -8.57 -11.54
CA GLY A 209 22.02 -8.46 -13.00
C GLY A 209 21.13 -9.46 -13.77
N ILE A 210 20.15 -10.07 -13.11
CA ILE A 210 19.21 -11.01 -13.74
C ILE A 210 18.17 -10.18 -14.48
N THR A 211 18.34 -10.07 -15.81
CA THR A 211 17.47 -9.22 -16.63
C THR A 211 16.01 -9.66 -16.52
N ALA A 212 15.16 -8.80 -15.94
CA ALA A 212 13.74 -9.00 -15.67
C ALA A 212 12.85 -8.96 -16.93
N ARG A 213 13.34 -9.39 -18.10
CA ARG A 213 12.53 -9.46 -19.33
C ARG A 213 11.46 -10.56 -19.28
N SER A 214 11.43 -11.39 -18.23
CA SER A 214 10.41 -12.41 -18.02
C SER A 214 10.21 -12.72 -16.53
N SER A 215 9.13 -13.44 -16.19
CA SER A 215 8.89 -13.96 -14.83
C SER A 215 10.05 -14.79 -14.28
N ALA A 216 10.95 -15.29 -15.14
CA ALA A 216 12.09 -16.10 -14.73
C ALA A 216 13.08 -15.36 -13.81
N GLY A 217 13.21 -14.04 -13.95
CA GLY A 217 14.07 -13.24 -13.07
C GLY A 217 13.50 -13.14 -11.65
N ILE A 218 12.21 -12.84 -11.54
CA ILE A 218 11.48 -12.73 -10.26
C ILE A 218 11.41 -14.10 -9.56
N THR A 219 11.36 -15.20 -10.31
CA THR A 219 11.34 -16.56 -9.75
C THR A 219 12.72 -17.21 -9.69
N ALA A 220 13.81 -16.45 -9.82
CA ALA A 220 15.16 -17.01 -9.81
C ALA A 220 15.46 -17.64 -8.43
N ARG A 221 16.05 -18.84 -8.43
CA ARG A 221 16.37 -19.57 -7.19
C ARG A 221 17.30 -18.79 -6.28
N SER A 222 18.26 -18.05 -6.86
CA SER A 222 19.18 -17.16 -6.12
C SER A 222 18.44 -16.04 -5.38
N ALA A 223 17.49 -15.38 -6.03
CA ALA A 223 16.66 -14.35 -5.40
C ALA A 223 15.72 -14.95 -4.33
N CYS A 224 15.13 -16.11 -4.60
CA CYS A 224 14.25 -16.81 -3.65
C CYS A 224 15.00 -17.28 -2.39
N LEU A 225 16.25 -17.72 -2.52
CA LEU A 225 17.09 -18.12 -1.39
C LEU A 225 17.40 -16.95 -0.44
N GLN A 226 17.59 -15.75 -0.98
CA GLN A 226 17.89 -14.56 -0.16
C GLN A 226 16.68 -14.02 0.60
N LEU A 227 15.48 -14.28 0.09
CA LEU A 227 14.22 -13.82 0.71
C LEU A 227 13.53 -14.90 1.55
N ALA A 228 14.05 -16.12 1.58
CA ALA A 228 13.51 -17.22 2.39
C ALA A 228 13.66 -16.93 3.90
N ARG A 229 12.56 -17.06 4.64
CA ARG A 229 12.56 -16.91 6.11
C ARG A 229 13.07 -18.19 6.79
N PRO A 230 13.49 -18.13 8.06
CA PRO A 230 13.82 -19.34 8.83
C PRO A 230 12.66 -20.34 8.84
N GLY A 231 12.92 -21.56 8.38
CA GLY A 231 11.90 -22.62 8.22
C GLY A 231 11.15 -22.61 6.88
N GLU A 232 11.44 -21.66 5.99
CA GLU A 232 10.89 -21.59 4.64
C GLU A 232 11.96 -21.97 3.62
N SER A 233 11.64 -22.83 2.64
CA SER A 233 12.58 -23.17 1.57
C SER A 233 12.45 -22.19 0.40
N ALA A 234 13.53 -22.02 -0.37
CA ALA A 234 13.48 -21.23 -1.59
C ALA A 234 12.43 -21.74 -2.59
N ASP A 235 12.13 -23.05 -2.58
CA ASP A 235 11.09 -23.64 -3.43
C ASP A 235 9.68 -23.19 -2.98
N VAL A 236 9.46 -22.96 -1.67
CA VAL A 236 8.21 -22.39 -1.14
C VAL A 236 8.07 -20.92 -1.57
N VAL A 237 9.12 -20.12 -1.42
CA VAL A 237 9.16 -18.72 -1.87
C VAL A 237 8.90 -18.63 -3.39
N GLN A 238 9.58 -19.48 -4.17
CA GLN A 238 9.40 -19.55 -5.62
C GLN A 238 7.97 -19.96 -5.99
N SER A 239 7.41 -20.97 -5.32
CA SER A 239 6.04 -21.41 -5.56
C SER A 239 5.01 -20.33 -5.23
N ARG A 240 5.25 -19.56 -4.17
CA ARG A 240 4.43 -18.41 -3.78
C ARG A 240 4.50 -17.28 -4.81
N ALA A 241 5.71 -16.95 -5.29
CA ALA A 241 5.93 -15.97 -6.35
C ALA A 241 5.26 -16.37 -7.68
N ILE A 242 5.38 -17.65 -8.09
CA ILE A 242 4.72 -18.17 -9.29
C ILE A 242 3.20 -18.02 -9.17
N ARG A 243 2.62 -18.34 -8.01
CA ARG A 243 1.19 -18.21 -7.75
C ARG A 243 0.72 -16.75 -7.84
N ALA A 244 1.45 -15.84 -7.20
CA ALA A 244 1.19 -14.41 -7.24
C ALA A 244 1.24 -13.85 -8.67
N LEU A 245 2.28 -14.21 -9.45
CA LEU A 245 2.40 -13.83 -10.86
C LEU A 245 1.29 -14.42 -11.72
N LYS A 246 0.86 -15.66 -11.43
CA LYS A 246 -0.27 -16.30 -12.14
C LYS A 246 -1.58 -15.57 -11.86
N GLN A 247 -1.81 -15.14 -10.62
CA GLN A 247 -2.98 -14.37 -10.23
C GLN A 247 -3.01 -13.00 -10.93
N LEU A 248 -1.89 -12.28 -10.97
CA LEU A 248 -1.78 -11.03 -11.73
C LEU A 248 -2.02 -11.25 -13.23
N ARG A 249 -1.44 -12.30 -13.83
CA ARG A 249 -1.68 -12.64 -15.24
C ARG A 249 -3.12 -13.00 -15.55
N GLN A 250 -3.81 -13.67 -14.64
CA GLN A 250 -5.22 -14.02 -14.82
C GLN A 250 -6.11 -12.78 -14.76
N ALA A 251 -5.85 -11.88 -13.80
CA ALA A 251 -6.56 -10.62 -13.67
C ALA A 251 -6.30 -9.65 -14.85
N ALA A 252 -5.12 -9.73 -15.47
CA ALA A 252 -4.76 -8.90 -16.61
C ALA A 252 -5.31 -9.41 -17.97
N ARG A 253 -5.93 -10.60 -18.02
CA ARG A 253 -6.54 -11.08 -19.26
C ARG A 253 -7.83 -10.29 -19.52
N PRO A 254 -8.03 -9.74 -20.73
CA PRO A 254 -9.29 -9.09 -21.07
C PRO A 254 -10.44 -10.07 -20.90
N ALA A 255 -11.55 -9.61 -20.31
CA ALA A 255 -12.79 -10.37 -20.26
C ALA A 255 -13.19 -10.77 -21.68
N ALA A 256 -13.40 -12.06 -21.90
CA ALA A 256 -13.87 -12.60 -23.18
C ALA A 256 -15.33 -12.22 -23.43
#